data_AF-A0A3B0VQN8-F1
#
_entry.id   AF-A0A3B0VQN8-F1
#
_cell.length_a   1.000
_cell.length_b   1.000
_cell.length_c   1.000
_cell.angle_alpha   90.00
_cell.angle_beta   90.00
_cell.angle_gamma   90.00
#
_symmetry.space_group_name_H-M   'P 1'
#
loop_
_entity.id
_entity.type
_entity.pdbx_description
1 polymer ?
#
loop_
_entity_poly.entity_id
_entity_poly.type
_entity_poly.pdbx_seq_one_letter_code
_entity_poly.pdbx_strand_id
1 'polypeptide(L)'
;MRVCEWRVLTSGAKRTFVTSAATPIVTSSVGLPSCGATFCIHSATFLTVQKKCTLPIILNWYSTQHSTQIYLTMETGVLTVIYGNVPNTGLIDNLPQDGVVEVACLVGRKGVQPTHFGRLPTYLAALDAQYMAFHDLVTTAVLKQDREAAVHALMMDPLTTAVCSLAEIRAMFDEMAAVQADYLPEFVEI
;
A
#
# COMPACT_ATOMS: atom_id res chain seq x y z
N MET A 1 10.41 8.68 -30.14
CA MET A 1 10.30 7.23 -30.32
C MET A 1 11.68 6.67 -30.67
N ARG A 2 12.44 6.20 -29.69
CA ARG A 2 13.64 5.40 -29.91
C ARG A 2 13.64 4.30 -28.87
N VAL A 3 13.46 3.10 -29.37
CA VAL A 3 13.42 1.83 -28.65
C VAL A 3 14.83 1.58 -28.10
N CYS A 4 14.98 1.39 -26.79
CA CYS A 4 16.19 0.81 -26.25
C CYS A 4 16.16 -0.69 -26.54
N GLU A 5 16.91 -1.12 -27.56
CA GLU A 5 17.27 -2.52 -27.76
C GLU A 5 18.12 -3.00 -26.58
N TRP A 6 17.67 -4.06 -25.91
CA TRP A 6 18.44 -4.77 -24.89
C TRP A 6 19.08 -5.99 -25.54
N ARG A 7 20.39 -5.92 -25.82
CA ARG A 7 21.16 -7.10 -26.20
C ARG A 7 21.79 -7.70 -24.94
N VAL A 8 21.22 -8.81 -24.47
CA VAL A 8 21.85 -9.65 -23.45
C VAL A 8 22.89 -10.52 -24.15
N LEU A 9 24.17 -10.23 -23.95
CA LEU A 9 25.24 -11.15 -24.30
C LEU A 9 25.49 -12.08 -23.10
N THR A 10 25.23 -13.38 -23.30
CA THR A 10 25.50 -14.43 -22.33
C THR A 10 26.97 -14.85 -22.38
N SER A 11 27.74 -14.51 -21.35
CA SER A 11 28.79 -15.38 -20.80
C SER A 11 29.16 -14.95 -19.37
N GLY A 12 29.22 -15.92 -18.46
CA GLY A 12 29.92 -15.92 -17.16
C GLY A 12 29.90 -14.67 -16.26
N ALA A 13 29.03 -14.68 -15.24
CA ALA A 13 29.16 -14.09 -13.90
C ALA A 13 29.93 -12.75 -13.67
N LYS A 14 29.14 -11.74 -13.26
CA LYS A 14 29.40 -10.48 -12.51
C LYS A 14 29.83 -9.22 -13.31
N ARG A 15 28.90 -8.24 -13.33
CA ARG A 15 28.93 -6.96 -14.05
C ARG A 15 29.54 -5.84 -13.19
N THR A 16 30.46 -5.07 -13.76
CA THR A 16 30.94 -3.80 -13.21
C THR A 16 30.47 -2.68 -14.14
N PHE A 17 29.74 -1.69 -13.62
CA PHE A 17 29.34 -0.50 -14.36
C PHE A 17 30.32 0.64 -14.04
N VAL A 18 30.95 1.20 -15.08
CA VAL A 18 31.77 2.42 -15.01
C VAL A 18 31.14 3.44 -15.95
N THR A 19 30.90 4.66 -15.46
CA THR A 19 30.62 5.82 -16.33
C THR A 19 31.61 6.93 -16.00
N SER A 20 32.15 7.55 -17.05
CA SER A 20 33.25 8.51 -17.02
C SER A 20 32.73 9.95 -17.16
N ALA A 21 33.25 10.88 -16.34
CA ALA A 21 33.52 12.28 -16.70
C ALA A 21 34.12 13.03 -15.49
N ALA A 22 35.17 13.82 -15.73
CA ALA A 22 35.96 14.56 -14.74
C ALA A 22 36.00 16.06 -15.06
N THR A 23 36.02 16.94 -14.04
CA THR A 23 36.75 18.25 -14.04
C THR A 23 36.78 18.90 -12.62
N PRO A 24 37.83 19.67 -12.23
CA PRO A 24 38.06 20.11 -10.84
C PRO A 24 37.83 21.62 -10.58
N ILE A 25 37.62 22.03 -9.32
CA ILE A 25 37.60 23.45 -8.88
C ILE A 25 38.53 23.65 -7.67
N VAL A 26 39.26 24.77 -7.72
CA VAL A 26 40.34 25.28 -6.87
C VAL A 26 39.89 25.66 -5.44
N THR A 27 40.73 25.37 -4.45
CA THR A 27 40.55 25.72 -3.02
C THR A 27 41.30 27.00 -2.65
N SER A 28 40.66 27.94 -1.94
CA SER A 28 41.34 28.93 -1.11
C SER A 28 40.92 28.78 0.35
N SER A 29 41.91 28.75 1.24
CA SER A 29 41.79 28.48 2.67
C SER A 29 41.84 29.77 3.48
N VAL A 30 40.92 29.92 4.43
CA VAL A 30 41.07 30.85 5.56
C VAL A 30 40.85 30.00 6.82
N GLY A 31 41.91 29.85 7.61
CA GLY A 31 41.97 28.94 8.75
C GLY A 31 41.59 29.59 10.09
N LEU A 32 41.11 28.75 11.01
CA LEU A 32 41.05 28.91 12.48
C LEU A 32 40.95 27.49 13.10
N PRO A 33 41.32 27.27 14.39
CA PRO A 33 42.35 26.29 14.72
C PRO A 33 41.88 25.02 15.45
N SER A 34 42.67 23.97 15.22
CA SER A 34 42.98 22.83 16.09
C SER A 34 41.83 22.02 16.70
N CYS A 35 41.26 21.10 15.93
CA CYS A 35 41.10 19.72 16.40
C CYS A 35 41.08 18.80 15.17
N GLY A 36 42.08 17.93 15.05
CA GLY A 36 42.31 17.14 13.85
C GLY A 36 41.17 16.15 13.59
N ALA A 37 40.53 16.28 12.43
CA ALA A 37 39.81 15.20 11.78
C ALA A 37 39.96 15.36 10.27
N THR A 38 40.83 14.55 9.68
CA THR A 38 40.92 14.35 8.23
C THR A 38 39.57 13.83 7.74
N PHE A 39 38.84 14.62 6.96
CA PHE A 39 37.52 14.29 6.45
C PHE A 39 37.68 13.43 5.17
N CYS A 40 37.57 12.11 5.30
CA CYS A 40 37.38 11.21 4.16
C CYS A 40 35.90 11.17 3.79
N ILE A 41 35.54 11.72 2.63
CA ILE A 41 34.19 11.68 2.08
C ILE A 41 34.05 10.38 1.28
N HIS A 42 33.46 9.36 1.90
CA HIS A 42 32.81 8.26 1.17
C HIS A 42 31.63 7.73 1.99
N SER A 43 30.48 7.62 1.33
CA SER A 43 29.19 7.12 1.83
C SER A 43 28.51 7.99 2.91
N ALA A 44 27.53 8.78 2.47
CA ALA A 44 26.65 9.56 3.32
C ALA A 44 25.75 8.65 4.17
N THR A 45 26.27 8.24 5.32
CA THR A 45 25.45 7.86 6.47
C THR A 45 24.96 9.16 7.10
N PHE A 46 23.69 9.49 6.84
CA PHE A 46 23.01 10.61 7.47
C PHE A 46 22.86 10.28 8.97
N LEU A 47 23.84 10.72 9.77
CA LEU A 47 23.83 10.62 11.22
C LEU A 47 22.73 11.53 11.76
N THR A 48 21.53 10.99 11.89
CA THR A 48 20.49 11.60 12.71
C THR A 48 21.04 11.76 14.12
N VAL A 49 21.08 12.99 14.62
CA VAL A 49 21.41 13.33 16.00
C VAL A 49 20.38 12.65 16.91
N GLN A 50 20.70 11.43 17.33
CA GLN A 50 20.01 10.68 18.36
C GLN A 50 20.25 11.40 19.69
N LYS A 51 19.37 12.36 20.02
CA LYS A 51 19.20 12.79 21.41
C LYS A 51 18.73 11.56 22.20
N LYS A 52 19.67 10.95 22.92
CA LYS A 52 19.47 9.92 23.95
C LYS A 52 18.27 10.27 24.82
N CYS A 53 17.09 9.74 24.48
CA CYS A 53 16.01 9.53 25.42
C CYS A 53 16.18 8.12 25.96
N THR A 54 16.39 8.04 27.27
CA THR A 54 16.84 6.86 28.00
C THR A 54 15.73 5.82 28.15
N LEU A 55 15.39 5.09 27.08
CA LEU A 55 14.61 3.84 27.12
C LEU A 55 15.13 2.86 26.05
N PRO A 56 16.23 2.13 26.31
CA PRO A 56 16.99 1.45 25.26
C PRO A 56 16.45 0.06 24.84
N ILE A 57 15.20 -0.32 25.17
CA ILE A 57 14.71 -1.70 24.96
C ILE A 57 13.60 -1.82 23.90
N ILE A 58 12.89 -0.74 23.52
CA ILE A 58 11.61 -0.89 22.77
C ILE A 58 11.72 -0.63 21.25
N LEU A 59 12.79 -0.02 20.74
CA LEU A 59 12.81 0.45 19.34
C LEU A 59 13.29 -0.58 18.28
N ASN A 60 13.87 -1.72 18.66
CA ASN A 60 14.46 -2.66 17.69
C ASN A 60 13.55 -3.84 17.28
N TRP A 61 12.31 -3.87 17.78
CA TRP A 61 11.32 -4.91 17.48
C TRP A 61 10.07 -4.34 16.81
N TYR A 62 10.21 -3.33 15.95
CA TYR A 62 9.05 -2.85 15.19
C TYR A 62 8.49 -4.01 14.37
N SER A 63 7.42 -4.60 14.90
CA SER A 63 6.55 -5.46 14.12
C SER A 63 6.09 -4.63 12.94
N THR A 64 6.15 -5.21 11.74
CA THR A 64 5.58 -4.62 10.53
C THR A 64 4.06 -4.56 10.59
N GLN A 65 3.45 -5.08 11.67
CA GLN A 65 2.01 -5.09 11.88
C GLN A 65 1.50 -3.75 12.39
N HIS A 66 0.48 -3.22 11.70
CA HIS A 66 -0.15 -1.95 12.04
C HIS A 66 -0.82 -1.95 13.43
N SER A 67 -1.37 -3.07 13.90
CA SER A 67 -2.05 -3.15 15.21
C SER A 67 -1.13 -2.84 16.39
N THR A 68 0.07 -3.41 16.41
CA THR A 68 1.07 -3.14 17.44
C THR A 68 1.55 -1.70 17.40
N GLN A 69 1.72 -1.14 16.18
CA GLN A 69 2.10 0.25 16.00
C GLN A 69 1.03 1.20 16.53
N ILE A 70 -0.25 0.95 16.21
CA ILE A 70 -1.37 1.75 16.72
C ILE A 70 -1.38 1.76 18.25
N TYR A 71 -1.36 0.58 18.86
CA TYR A 71 -1.38 0.46 20.32
C TYR A 71 -0.19 1.17 20.97
N LEU A 72 1.03 0.92 20.48
CA LEU A 72 2.23 1.53 21.02
C LEU A 72 2.21 3.07 20.85
N THR A 73 1.78 3.57 19.71
CA THR A 73 1.66 5.01 19.45
C THR A 73 0.60 5.65 20.34
N MET A 74 -0.51 4.97 20.61
CA MET A 74 -1.53 5.45 21.54
C MET A 74 -1.01 5.51 22.98
N GLU A 75 -0.26 4.50 23.42
CA GLU A 75 0.32 4.43 24.78
C GLU A 75 1.47 5.43 25.00
N THR A 76 2.44 5.44 24.08
CA THR A 76 3.63 6.28 24.18
C THR A 76 3.34 7.74 23.81
N GLY A 77 2.37 7.96 22.91
CA GLY A 77 2.09 9.25 22.31
C GLY A 77 3.09 9.68 21.23
N VAL A 78 4.00 8.81 20.82
CA VAL A 78 4.89 9.07 19.69
C VAL A 78 4.10 8.91 18.40
N LEU A 79 3.79 10.04 17.75
CA LEU A 79 3.00 10.07 16.54
C LEU A 79 3.58 9.16 15.45
N THR A 80 2.71 8.41 14.79
CA THR A 80 3.07 7.49 13.71
C THR A 80 2.02 7.56 12.61
N VAL A 81 2.45 7.36 11.37
CA VAL A 81 1.56 7.27 10.21
C VAL A 81 1.38 5.82 9.84
N ILE A 82 0.13 5.40 9.69
CA ILE A 82 -0.24 4.08 9.17
C ILE A 82 -1.16 4.26 7.96
N TYR A 83 -1.35 3.21 7.16
CA TYR A 83 -2.41 3.18 6.16
C TYR A 83 -3.55 2.32 6.68
N GLY A 84 -4.74 2.89 6.73
CA GLY A 84 -5.91 2.29 7.39
C GLY A 84 -7.16 2.40 6.54
N ASN A 85 -8.00 1.37 6.62
CA ASN A 85 -9.29 1.29 5.96
C ASN A 85 -10.33 2.05 6.80
N VAL A 86 -10.91 3.11 6.22
CA VAL A 86 -11.85 4.01 6.89
C VAL A 86 -12.99 4.42 5.95
N PRO A 87 -14.18 4.78 6.48
CA PRO A 87 -15.26 5.31 5.65
C PRO A 87 -14.82 6.54 4.87
N ASN A 88 -15.17 6.61 3.59
CA ASN A 88 -14.81 7.75 2.73
C ASN A 88 -15.71 8.95 3.01
N THR A 89 -15.44 9.70 4.07
CA THR A 89 -16.19 10.92 4.41
C THR A 89 -15.62 12.16 3.71
N GLY A 90 -15.38 12.07 2.41
CA GLY A 90 -14.72 13.12 1.62
C GLY A 90 -13.20 13.04 1.67
N LEU A 91 -12.61 11.86 1.93
CA LEU A 91 -11.16 11.65 2.00
C LEU A 91 -10.54 11.54 0.60
N ILE A 92 -11.23 10.85 -0.31
CA ILE A 92 -10.92 10.77 -1.73
C ILE A 92 -12.11 11.31 -2.52
N ASP A 93 -11.88 12.39 -3.27
CA ASP A 93 -12.94 13.24 -3.81
C ASP A 93 -13.75 12.57 -4.94
N ASN A 94 -13.10 11.73 -5.74
CA ASN A 94 -13.70 11.09 -6.93
C ASN A 94 -13.97 9.60 -6.76
N LEU A 95 -14.17 9.16 -5.51
CA LEU A 95 -14.71 7.83 -5.17
C LEU A 95 -16.07 7.96 -4.47
N PRO A 96 -16.90 6.89 -4.47
CA PRO A 96 -18.14 6.85 -3.68
C PRO A 96 -17.91 7.18 -2.20
N GLN A 97 -18.80 7.99 -1.62
CA GLN A 97 -18.67 8.53 -0.25
C GLN A 97 -19.28 7.62 0.83
N ASP A 98 -20.02 6.61 0.39
CA ASP A 98 -20.62 5.56 1.19
C ASP A 98 -19.72 4.32 1.33
N GLY A 99 -18.60 4.28 0.60
CA GLY A 99 -17.65 3.17 0.66
C GLY A 99 -16.51 3.36 1.66
N VAL A 100 -15.60 2.38 1.66
CA VAL A 100 -14.40 2.33 2.50
C VAL A 100 -13.17 2.56 1.62
N VAL A 101 -12.25 3.39 2.09
CA VAL A 101 -10.97 3.69 1.41
C VAL A 101 -9.80 3.47 2.34
N GLU A 102 -8.66 3.08 1.77
CA GLU A 102 -7.41 3.00 2.51
C GLU A 102 -6.61 4.29 2.33
N VAL A 103 -6.43 5.05 3.41
CA VAL A 103 -5.68 6.31 3.39
C VAL A 103 -4.69 6.40 4.54
N ALA A 104 -3.73 7.32 4.40
CA ALA A 104 -2.81 7.65 5.47
C ALA A 104 -3.57 8.19 6.69
N CYS A 105 -3.34 7.57 7.83
CA CYS A 105 -3.93 7.93 9.10
C CYS A 105 -2.84 8.30 10.10
N LEU A 106 -2.96 9.48 10.70
CA LEU A 106 -2.11 9.90 11.80
C LEU A 106 -2.62 9.27 13.09
N VAL A 107 -1.78 8.48 13.75
CA VAL A 107 -2.11 7.87 15.03
C VAL A 107 -1.42 8.64 16.15
N GLY A 108 -2.14 8.88 17.23
CA GLY A 108 -1.61 9.44 18.46
C GLY A 108 -2.52 9.15 19.65
N ARG A 109 -2.29 9.81 20.79
CA ARG A 109 -3.11 9.64 22.01
C ARG A 109 -4.60 9.95 21.81
N LYS A 110 -4.94 10.75 20.79
CA LYS A 110 -6.32 11.12 20.43
C LYS A 110 -7.00 10.09 19.50
N GLY A 111 -6.36 8.96 19.24
CA GLY A 111 -6.84 7.94 18.31
C GLY A 111 -6.29 8.10 16.90
N VAL A 112 -6.99 7.47 15.95
CA VAL A 112 -6.64 7.42 14.52
C VAL A 112 -7.33 8.56 13.80
N GLN A 113 -6.56 9.40 13.09
CA GLN A 113 -7.06 10.54 12.35
C GLN A 113 -6.75 10.36 10.86
N PRO A 114 -7.75 10.04 10.03
CA PRO A 114 -7.58 9.94 8.59
C PRO A 114 -7.17 11.27 7.97
N THR A 115 -6.33 11.20 6.95
CA THR A 115 -5.85 12.38 6.22
C THR A 115 -6.57 12.46 4.88
N HIS A 116 -7.03 13.66 4.52
CA HIS A 116 -7.56 13.94 3.18
C HIS A 116 -6.46 13.69 2.13
N PHE A 117 -6.77 12.86 1.15
CA PHE A 117 -5.85 12.58 0.04
C PHE A 117 -6.14 13.50 -1.16
N GLY A 118 -7.42 13.78 -1.41
CA GLY A 118 -7.90 14.53 -2.56
C GLY A 118 -8.24 13.64 -3.75
N ARG A 119 -8.10 14.18 -4.96
CA ARG A 119 -8.55 13.50 -6.18
C ARG A 119 -7.51 12.51 -6.71
N LEU A 120 -7.92 11.26 -6.92
CA LEU A 120 -7.11 10.26 -7.61
C LEU A 120 -7.06 10.53 -9.13
N PRO A 121 -5.97 10.11 -9.82
CA PRO A 121 -5.97 10.02 -11.27
C PRO A 121 -7.18 9.24 -11.78
N THR A 122 -7.85 9.76 -12.81
CA THR A 122 -9.19 9.28 -13.23
C THR A 122 -9.22 7.78 -13.57
N TYR A 123 -8.15 7.24 -14.15
CA TYR A 123 -8.08 5.82 -14.51
C TYR A 123 -7.94 4.91 -13.27
N LEU A 124 -7.26 5.35 -12.21
CA LEU A 124 -7.18 4.62 -10.94
C LEU A 124 -8.52 4.67 -10.22
N ALA A 125 -9.13 5.85 -10.15
CA ALA A 125 -10.43 6.02 -9.52
C ALA A 125 -11.51 5.15 -10.20
N ALA A 126 -11.46 4.97 -11.52
CA ALA A 126 -12.38 4.10 -12.24
C ALA A 126 -12.22 2.61 -11.84
N LEU A 127 -10.97 2.15 -11.68
CA LEU A 127 -10.68 0.79 -11.23
C LEU A 127 -11.13 0.58 -9.78
N ASP A 128 -10.78 1.51 -8.89
CA ASP A 128 -11.14 1.45 -7.48
C ASP A 128 -12.66 1.49 -7.30
N ALA A 129 -13.37 2.36 -8.03
CA ALA A 129 -14.82 2.43 -8.00
C ALA A 129 -15.51 1.13 -8.47
N GLN A 130 -14.93 0.44 -9.46
CA GLN A 130 -15.44 -0.87 -9.89
C GLN A 130 -15.32 -1.91 -8.76
N TYR A 131 -14.18 -1.94 -8.05
CA TYR A 131 -14.01 -2.84 -6.89
C TYR A 131 -14.88 -2.45 -5.69
N MET A 132 -15.14 -1.17 -5.49
CA MET A 132 -16.10 -0.73 -4.47
C MET A 132 -17.51 -1.22 -4.79
N ALA A 133 -17.94 -1.16 -6.06
CA ALA A 133 -19.23 -1.70 -6.49
C ALA A 133 -19.30 -3.22 -6.33
N PHE A 134 -18.20 -3.94 -6.59
CA PHE A 134 -18.09 -5.37 -6.29
C PHE A 134 -18.34 -5.66 -4.80
N HIS A 135 -17.65 -4.95 -3.89
CA HIS A 135 -17.84 -5.14 -2.44
C HIS A 135 -19.25 -4.78 -1.98
N ASP A 136 -19.89 -3.77 -2.60
CA ASP A 136 -21.27 -3.40 -2.30
C ASP A 136 -22.27 -4.48 -2.71
N LEU A 137 -22.06 -5.14 -3.87
CA LEU A 137 -22.87 -6.28 -4.28
C LEU A 137 -22.71 -7.48 -3.34
N VAL A 138 -21.49 -7.78 -2.92
CA VAL A 138 -21.23 -8.85 -1.93
C VAL A 138 -21.90 -8.52 -0.59
N THR A 139 -21.79 -7.28 -0.13
CA THR A 139 -22.43 -6.82 1.11
C THR A 139 -23.96 -6.89 0.97
N THR A 140 -24.49 -6.49 -0.17
CA THR A 140 -25.92 -6.57 -0.49
C THR A 140 -26.41 -8.02 -0.48
N ALA A 141 -25.65 -8.95 -1.06
CA ALA A 141 -25.98 -10.38 -1.05
C ALA A 141 -26.13 -10.90 0.38
N VAL A 142 -25.18 -10.58 1.26
CA VAL A 142 -25.21 -11.01 2.67
C VAL A 142 -26.35 -10.34 3.45
N LEU A 143 -26.51 -9.02 3.33
CA LEU A 143 -27.50 -8.28 4.10
C LEU A 143 -28.95 -8.54 3.66
N LYS A 144 -29.18 -8.74 2.36
CA LYS A 144 -30.51 -9.00 1.78
C LYS A 144 -30.79 -10.48 1.55
N GLN A 145 -29.83 -11.36 1.85
CA GLN A 145 -29.89 -12.79 1.53
C GLN A 145 -30.20 -13.03 0.04
N ASP A 146 -29.57 -12.21 -0.82
CA ASP A 146 -29.78 -12.20 -2.26
C ASP A 146 -28.63 -12.93 -2.96
N ARG A 147 -28.90 -14.16 -3.37
CA ARG A 147 -27.96 -15.00 -4.13
C ARG A 147 -27.57 -14.35 -5.47
N GLU A 148 -28.50 -13.69 -6.14
CA GLU A 148 -28.25 -13.08 -7.44
C GLU A 148 -27.28 -11.92 -7.33
N ALA A 149 -27.35 -11.14 -6.24
CA ALA A 149 -26.37 -10.09 -5.96
C ALA A 149 -24.94 -10.66 -5.83
N ALA A 150 -24.76 -11.86 -5.26
CA ALA A 150 -23.45 -12.52 -5.19
C ALA A 150 -22.95 -12.95 -6.58
N VAL A 151 -23.83 -13.50 -7.42
CA VAL A 151 -23.47 -13.84 -8.80
C VAL A 151 -23.14 -12.59 -9.61
N HIS A 152 -23.91 -11.51 -9.45
CA HIS A 152 -23.63 -10.23 -10.11
C HIS A 152 -22.27 -9.64 -9.69
N ALA A 153 -21.84 -9.84 -8.44
CA ALA A 153 -20.51 -9.43 -8.01
C ALA A 153 -19.44 -10.13 -8.87
N LEU A 154 -19.51 -11.45 -9.03
CA LEU A 154 -18.58 -12.18 -9.89
C LEU A 154 -18.67 -11.78 -11.37
N MET A 155 -19.86 -11.43 -11.85
CA MET A 155 -20.05 -10.87 -13.20
C MET A 155 -19.47 -9.46 -13.38
N MET A 156 -19.12 -8.76 -12.31
CA MET A 156 -18.49 -7.45 -12.36
C MET A 156 -16.96 -7.52 -12.21
N ASP A 157 -16.44 -8.60 -11.64
CA ASP A 157 -15.01 -8.78 -11.40
C ASP A 157 -14.22 -8.82 -12.73
N PRO A 158 -13.24 -7.92 -12.93
CA PRO A 158 -12.51 -7.83 -14.20
C PRO A 158 -11.66 -9.08 -14.50
N LEU A 159 -11.22 -9.83 -13.48
CA LEU A 159 -10.46 -11.06 -13.69
C LEU A 159 -11.37 -12.18 -14.18
N THR A 160 -12.52 -12.34 -13.54
CA THR A 160 -13.52 -13.34 -13.89
C THR A 160 -14.12 -13.08 -15.28
N THR A 161 -14.53 -11.85 -15.56
CA THR A 161 -15.11 -11.47 -16.86
C THR A 161 -14.11 -11.49 -18.02
N ALA A 162 -12.81 -11.44 -17.76
CA ALA A 162 -11.78 -11.57 -18.79
C ALA A 162 -11.64 -13.01 -19.32
N VAL A 163 -12.02 -14.02 -18.52
CA VAL A 163 -11.80 -15.43 -18.86
C VAL A 163 -13.08 -16.25 -19.01
N CYS A 164 -14.19 -15.81 -18.40
CA CYS A 164 -15.46 -16.53 -18.40
C CYS A 164 -16.60 -15.70 -19.02
N SER A 165 -17.48 -16.37 -19.75
CA SER A 165 -18.79 -15.86 -20.14
C SER A 165 -19.75 -15.83 -18.94
N LEU A 166 -20.82 -15.04 -19.03
CA LEU A 166 -21.82 -14.92 -17.95
C LEU A 166 -22.43 -16.27 -17.52
N ALA A 167 -22.59 -17.21 -18.45
CA ALA A 167 -23.08 -18.55 -18.15
C ALA A 167 -22.05 -19.39 -17.37
N GLU A 168 -20.78 -19.31 -17.78
CA GLU A 168 -19.67 -19.99 -17.09
C GLU A 168 -19.46 -19.43 -15.68
N ILE A 169 -19.62 -18.11 -15.49
CA ILE A 169 -19.52 -17.48 -14.17
C ILE A 169 -20.57 -18.04 -13.21
N ARG A 170 -21.81 -18.20 -13.67
CA ARG A 170 -22.88 -18.77 -12.86
C ARG A 170 -22.62 -20.23 -12.53
N ALA A 171 -22.24 -21.04 -13.52
CA ALA A 171 -21.89 -22.44 -13.29
C ALA A 171 -20.73 -22.58 -12.29
N MET A 172 -19.69 -21.76 -12.42
CA MET A 172 -18.58 -21.70 -11.47
C MET A 172 -19.03 -21.32 -10.06
N PHE A 173 -19.91 -20.32 -9.93
CA PHE A 173 -20.48 -19.95 -8.63
C PHE A 173 -21.25 -21.11 -8.00
N ASP A 174 -22.09 -21.79 -8.79
CA ASP A 174 -22.89 -22.92 -8.35
C ASP A 174 -21.99 -24.07 -7.86
N GLU A 175 -20.92 -24.38 -8.59
CA GLU A 175 -19.92 -25.39 -8.21
C GLU A 175 -19.18 -25.01 -6.92
N MET A 176 -18.72 -23.76 -6.80
CA MET A 176 -18.06 -23.27 -5.59
C MET A 176 -19.00 -23.23 -4.38
N ALA A 177 -20.26 -22.86 -4.58
CA ALA A 177 -21.26 -22.85 -3.52
C ALA A 177 -21.53 -24.26 -3.00
N ALA A 178 -21.66 -25.24 -3.90
CA ALA A 178 -21.88 -26.64 -3.52
C ALA A 178 -20.70 -27.24 -2.75
N VAL A 179 -19.46 -26.92 -3.13
CA VAL A 179 -18.26 -27.43 -2.44
C VAL A 179 -18.07 -26.77 -1.07
N GLN A 180 -18.48 -25.51 -0.90
CA GLN A 180 -18.36 -24.78 0.37
C GLN A 180 -19.66 -24.70 1.18
N ALA A 181 -20.67 -25.51 0.87
CA ALA A 181 -21.99 -25.48 1.51
C ALA A 181 -21.91 -25.47 3.05
N ASP A 182 -21.08 -26.34 3.64
CA ASP A 182 -20.86 -26.43 5.09
C ASP A 182 -20.38 -25.12 5.76
N TYR A 183 -19.81 -24.19 5.00
CA TYR A 183 -19.27 -22.92 5.47
C TYR A 183 -20.09 -21.71 5.02
N LEU A 184 -21.02 -21.90 4.08
CA LEU A 184 -21.78 -20.81 3.50
C LEU A 184 -23.15 -20.67 4.18
N PRO A 185 -23.74 -19.46 4.15
CA PRO A 185 -25.11 -19.27 4.60
C PRO A 185 -26.10 -20.00 3.67
N GLU A 186 -27.19 -20.51 4.24
CA GLU A 186 -28.24 -21.26 3.54
C GLU A 186 -28.81 -20.53 2.30
N PHE A 187 -28.85 -19.18 2.29
CA PHE A 187 -29.41 -18.43 1.15
C PHE A 187 -28.59 -18.55 -0.15
N VAL A 188 -27.35 -19.04 -0.06
CA VAL A 188 -26.42 -19.21 -1.20
C VAL A 188 -26.56 -20.60 -1.84
N GLU A 189 -27.11 -21.57 -1.11
CA GLU A 189 -27.28 -22.96 -1.54
C GLU A 189 -28.30 -23.09 -2.68
N ILE A 190 -28.26 -24.23 -3.39
CA ILE A 190 -29.05 -24.55 -4.59
C ILE A 190 -30.20 -25.50 -4.23
#